data_AF-A0A0G1DYZ9-F1
#
_entry.id   AF-A0A0G1DYZ9-F1
#
_cell.length_a   1.000
_cell.length_b   1.000
_cell.length_c   1.000
_cell.angle_alpha   90.00
_cell.angle_beta   90.00
_cell.angle_gamma   90.00
#
_symmetry.space_group_name_H-M   'P 1'
#
loop_
_entity.id
_entity.type
_entity.pdbx_description
1 polymer ?
#
loop_
_entity_poly.entity_id
_entity_poly.type
_entity_poly.pdbx_seq_one_letter_code
_entity_poly.pdbx_strand_id
1 'polypeptide(L)'
;MELHYKNPVALIEKVIKDLSLNLSREEETKLRDDLSDILAARLYKLFMRLFNGNVEPFTDNTRFFEYVMATPAFERELEFETALFYDDMMQNLKIAKAYRNYKTGIEKKA
;
A
#
# COMPACT_ATOMS: atom_id res chain seq x y z
N MET A 1 -8.49 -2.83 15.08
CA MET A 1 -8.75 -2.73 13.63
C MET A 1 -7.95 -3.86 13.00
N GLU A 2 -8.60 -4.81 12.34
CA GLU A 2 -7.90 -5.99 11.82
C GLU A 2 -7.34 -5.63 10.43
N LEU A 3 -6.01 -5.53 10.33
CA LEU A 3 -5.32 -5.33 9.05
C LEU A 3 -5.21 -6.69 8.36
N HIS A 4 -5.73 -6.82 7.15
CA HIS A 4 -5.61 -8.03 6.35
C HIS A 4 -4.21 -8.11 5.70
N TYR A 5 -3.15 -8.15 6.52
CA TYR A 5 -1.76 -8.13 6.03
C TYR A 5 -1.40 -9.33 5.15
N LYS A 6 -2.12 -10.45 5.30
CA LYS A 6 -2.01 -11.63 4.42
C LYS A 6 -2.86 -11.55 3.15
N ASN A 7 -3.49 -10.42 2.86
CA ASN A 7 -4.25 -10.22 1.63
C ASN A 7 -3.94 -8.83 1.05
N PRO A 8 -2.88 -8.73 0.22
CA PRO A 8 -2.47 -7.48 -0.42
C PRO A 8 -3.60 -6.78 -1.17
N VAL A 9 -4.47 -7.55 -1.85
CA VAL A 9 -5.64 -7.01 -2.55
C VAL A 9 -6.59 -6.34 -1.55
N ALA A 10 -6.97 -7.02 -0.48
CA ALA A 10 -7.86 -6.45 0.54
C ALA A 10 -7.25 -5.22 1.24
N LEU A 11 -5.93 -5.19 1.42
CA LEU A 11 -5.22 -4.03 1.96
C LEU A 11 -5.30 -2.83 1.02
N ILE A 12 -5.07 -3.04 -0.28
CA ILE A 12 -5.15 -1.99 -1.32
C ILE A 12 -6.59 -1.46 -1.43
N GLU A 13 -7.59 -2.34 -1.47
CA GLU A 13 -9.01 -1.93 -1.47
C GLU A 13 -9.35 -1.08 -0.24
N LYS A 14 -8.84 -1.49 0.93
CA LYS A 14 -9.03 -0.73 2.16
C LYS A 14 -8.40 0.65 2.06
N VAL A 15 -7.16 0.76 1.56
CA VAL A 15 -6.51 2.05 1.30
C VAL A 15 -7.37 2.90 0.38
N ILE A 16 -7.75 2.42 -0.81
CA ILE A 16 -8.55 3.19 -1.78
C ILE A 16 -9.86 3.70 -1.15
N LYS A 17 -10.58 2.83 -0.42
CA LYS A 17 -11.81 3.19 0.28
C LYS A 17 -11.58 4.26 1.35
N ASP A 18 -10.55 4.09 2.17
CA ASP A 18 -10.23 5.00 3.28
C ASP A 18 -9.66 6.34 2.78
N LEU A 19 -9.03 6.35 1.59
CA LEU A 19 -8.66 7.57 0.89
C LEU A 19 -9.90 8.41 0.52
N SER A 20 -11.09 7.79 0.38
CA SER A 20 -12.37 8.47 0.11
C SER A 20 -12.25 9.49 -1.04
N LEU A 21 -11.59 9.09 -2.11
CA LEU A 21 -11.37 9.91 -3.29
C LEU A 21 -12.56 9.73 -4.24
N ASN A 22 -13.14 10.82 -4.73
CA ASN A 22 -14.15 10.77 -5.80
C ASN A 22 -13.45 10.53 -7.14
N LEU A 23 -12.92 9.32 -7.32
CA LEU A 23 -12.23 8.91 -8.54
C LEU A 23 -13.25 8.36 -9.56
N SER A 24 -12.95 8.58 -10.83
CA SER A 24 -13.53 7.79 -11.90
C SER A 24 -13.02 6.34 -11.83
N ARG A 25 -13.71 5.43 -12.52
CA ARG A 25 -13.32 4.01 -12.58
C ARG A 25 -11.90 3.81 -13.15
N GLU A 26 -11.52 4.61 -14.14
CA GLU A 26 -10.19 4.58 -14.76
C GLU A 26 -9.11 5.03 -13.76
N GLU A 27 -9.35 6.11 -13.02
CA GLU A 27 -8.45 6.60 -11.97
C GLU A 27 -8.34 5.63 -10.79
N GLU A 28 -9.43 4.97 -10.41
CA GLU A 28 -9.42 3.94 -9.37
C GLU A 28 -8.59 2.72 -9.80
N THR A 29 -8.71 2.32 -11.06
CA THR A 29 -7.93 1.21 -11.62
C THR A 29 -6.45 1.55 -11.62
N LYS A 30 -6.09 2.74 -12.10
CA LYS A 30 -4.71 3.21 -12.09
C LYS A 30 -4.13 3.31 -10.68
N LEU A 31 -4.89 3.85 -9.74
CA LEU A 31 -4.46 3.95 -8.34
C LEU A 31 -4.24 2.58 -7.72
N ARG A 32 -5.08 1.60 -8.06
CA ARG A 32 -4.92 0.21 -7.61
C ARG A 32 -3.60 -0.39 -8.11
N ASP A 33 -3.29 -0.18 -9.39
CA ASP A 33 -2.04 -0.64 -9.99
C ASP A 33 -0.82 0.04 -9.35
N ASP A 34 -0.87 1.36 -9.19
CA ASP A 34 0.20 2.13 -8.53
C ASP A 34 0.43 1.66 -7.07
N LEU A 35 -0.63 1.43 -6.31
CA LEU A 35 -0.55 0.92 -4.93
C LEU A 35 0.01 -0.51 -4.88
N SER A 36 -0.35 -1.35 -5.87
CA SER A 36 0.18 -2.70 -6.04
C SER A 36 1.70 -2.67 -6.24
N ASP A 37 2.18 -1.81 -7.15
CA ASP A 37 3.61 -1.65 -7.40
C ASP A 37 4.38 -1.14 -6.18
N ILE A 38 3.83 -0.17 -5.45
CA ILE A 38 4.47 0.36 -4.23
C ILE A 38 4.59 -0.73 -3.15
N LEU A 39 3.51 -1.48 -2.92
CA LEU A 39 3.51 -2.56 -1.94
C LEU A 39 4.46 -3.68 -2.35
N ALA A 40 4.44 -4.09 -3.63
CA ALA A 40 5.36 -5.08 -4.18
C ALA A 40 6.83 -4.64 -4.02
N ALA A 41 7.16 -3.39 -4.34
CA ALA A 41 8.52 -2.88 -4.19
C ALA A 41 9.01 -2.90 -2.72
N ARG A 42 8.13 -2.62 -1.76
CA ARG A 42 8.48 -2.71 -0.32
C ARG A 42 8.74 -4.14 0.10
N LEU A 43 7.81 -5.03 -0.22
CA LEU A 43 7.95 -6.44 0.12
C LEU A 43 9.17 -7.06 -0.57
N TYR A 44 9.49 -6.65 -1.81
CA TYR A 44 10.69 -7.11 -2.50
C TYR A 44 11.96 -6.71 -1.75
N LYS A 45 12.05 -5.47 -1.25
CA LYS A 45 13.17 -5.03 -0.41
C LYS A 45 13.28 -5.84 0.89
N LEU A 46 12.14 -6.12 1.53
CA LEU A 46 12.09 -6.99 2.71
C LEU A 46 12.66 -8.37 2.38
N PHE A 47 12.22 -8.98 1.29
CA PHE A 47 12.69 -10.28 0.82
C PHE A 47 14.19 -10.27 0.50
N MET A 48 14.68 -9.30 -0.26
CA MET A 48 16.11 -9.18 -0.56
C MET A 48 16.97 -9.09 0.71
N ARG A 49 16.50 -8.36 1.73
CA ARG A 49 17.20 -8.27 3.03
C ARG A 49 17.23 -9.61 3.76
N LEU A 50 16.11 -10.33 3.78
CA LEU A 50 15.96 -11.57 4.53
C LEU A 50 16.70 -12.76 3.90
N PHE A 51 16.73 -12.80 2.57
CA PHE A 51 17.39 -13.87 1.80
C PHE A 51 18.82 -13.51 1.37
N ASN A 52 19.41 -12.44 1.95
CA ASN A 52 20.75 -11.95 1.61
C ASN A 52 20.95 -11.77 0.09
N GLY A 53 19.92 -11.29 -0.61
CA GLY A 53 19.95 -11.06 -2.05
C GLY A 53 19.75 -12.29 -2.93
N ASN A 54 19.51 -13.48 -2.37
CA ASN A 54 19.26 -14.71 -3.13
C ASN A 54 17.78 -14.89 -3.49
N VAL A 55 17.12 -13.82 -3.97
CA VAL A 55 15.72 -13.87 -4.40
C VAL A 55 15.70 -13.71 -5.91
N GLU A 56 15.03 -14.65 -6.60
CA GLU A 56 14.82 -14.53 -8.04
C GLU A 56 13.97 -13.28 -8.32
N PRO A 57 14.32 -12.48 -9.36
CA PRO A 57 13.53 -11.31 -9.69
C PRO A 57 12.13 -11.75 -10.14
N PHE A 58 11.10 -11.28 -9.42
CA PHE A 58 9.72 -11.47 -9.81
C PHE A 58 9.31 -10.39 -10.82
N THR A 59 8.79 -10.81 -11.98
CA THR A 59 8.29 -9.90 -13.03
C THR A 59 6.77 -9.68 -12.98
N ASP A 60 6.07 -10.38 -12.08
CA ASP A 60 4.63 -10.34 -11.91
C ASP A 60 4.28 -10.18 -10.42
N ASN A 61 3.64 -9.07 -10.07
CA ASN A 61 3.23 -8.76 -8.69
C ASN A 61 2.26 -9.80 -8.12
N THR A 62 1.42 -10.41 -8.95
CA THR A 62 0.45 -11.42 -8.51
C THR A 62 1.19 -12.64 -7.94
N ARG A 63 2.12 -13.18 -8.74
CA ARG A 63 2.96 -14.30 -8.33
C ARG A 63 3.84 -13.95 -7.14
N PHE A 64 4.35 -12.72 -7.09
CA PHE A 64 5.14 -12.26 -5.97
C PHE A 64 4.33 -12.22 -4.67
N PHE A 65 3.11 -11.69 -4.70
CA PHE A 65 2.23 -11.68 -3.53
C PHE A 65 1.84 -13.09 -3.07
N GLU A 66 1.55 -14.00 -4.00
CA GLU A 66 1.32 -15.41 -3.66
C GLU A 66 2.51 -16.03 -2.91
N TYR A 67 3.73 -15.78 -3.39
CA TYR A 67 4.95 -16.24 -2.75
C TYR A 67 5.16 -15.64 -1.35
N VAL A 68 4.89 -14.34 -1.20
CA VAL A 68 4.96 -13.65 0.10
C VAL A 68 4.00 -14.28 1.10
N MET A 69 2.75 -14.52 0.69
CA MET A 69 1.73 -15.12 1.56
C MET A 69 2.05 -16.57 1.95
N ALA A 70 2.75 -17.31 1.09
CA ALA A 70 3.13 -18.70 1.32
C ALA A 70 4.37 -18.87 2.22
N THR A 71 5.06 -17.80 2.60
CA THR A 71 6.32 -17.87 3.34
C THR A 71 6.13 -17.57 4.84
N PRO A 72 5.99 -18.58 5.72
CA PRO A 72 5.68 -18.38 7.14
C PRO A 72 6.85 -17.80 7.96
N ALA A 73 8.08 -17.85 7.47
CA ALA A 73 9.27 -17.44 8.21
C ALA A 73 9.33 -15.94 8.56
N PHE A 74 8.45 -15.10 8.00
CA PHE A 74 8.53 -13.64 8.07
C PHE A 74 7.18 -12.96 8.33
N GLU A 75 6.26 -13.67 9.00
CA GLU A 75 4.89 -13.21 9.25
C GLU A 75 4.85 -11.87 10.02
N ARG A 76 5.74 -11.70 11.02
CA ARG A 76 5.83 -10.46 11.81
C ARG A 76 6.40 -9.30 11.01
N GLU A 77 7.43 -9.54 10.20
CA GLU A 77 8.02 -8.54 9.32
C GLU A 77 7.03 -8.12 8.22
N LEU A 78 6.26 -9.06 7.68
CA LEU A 78 5.19 -8.79 6.72
C LEU A 78 4.09 -7.94 7.35
N GLU A 79 3.62 -8.30 8.55
CA GLU A 79 2.65 -7.52 9.29
C GLU A 79 3.14 -6.08 9.54
N PHE A 80 4.42 -5.93 9.91
CA PHE A 80 5.03 -4.62 10.13
C PHE A 80 5.11 -3.79 8.84
N GLU A 81 5.62 -4.35 7.74
CA GLU A 81 5.75 -3.62 6.46
C GLU A 81 4.39 -3.21 5.89
N THR A 82 3.37 -4.08 6.01
CA THR A 82 2.01 -3.76 5.56
C THR A 82 1.34 -2.68 6.42
N ALA A 83 1.58 -2.69 7.74
CA ALA A 83 1.13 -1.63 8.62
C ALA A 83 1.79 -0.28 8.28
N LEU A 84 3.11 -0.26 8.05
CA LEU A 84 3.82 0.94 7.62
C LEU A 84 3.30 1.47 6.27
N PHE A 85 3.09 0.58 5.30
CA PHE A 85 2.51 0.94 4.01
C PHE A 85 1.15 1.62 4.20
N TYR A 86 0.27 1.03 5.02
CA TYR A 86 -1.04 1.59 5.30
C TYR A 86 -0.95 2.98 5.96
N ASP A 87 -0.12 3.12 6.99
CA ASP A 87 0.06 4.38 7.71
C ASP A 87 0.62 5.48 6.80
N ASP A 88 1.60 5.16 5.95
CA ASP A 88 2.15 6.09 4.96
C ASP A 88 1.08 6.57 3.98
N MET A 89 0.21 5.67 3.51
CA MET A 89 -0.91 6.04 2.62
C MET A 89 -1.93 6.94 3.34
N MET A 90 -2.23 6.65 4.61
CA MET A 90 -3.13 7.47 5.41
C MET A 90 -2.53 8.85 5.74
N GLN A 91 -1.22 8.95 5.91
CA GLN A 91 -0.54 10.24 6.09
C GLN A 91 -0.56 11.06 4.80
N ASN A 92 -0.26 10.44 3.66
CA ASN A 92 -0.35 11.08 2.36
C ASN A 92 -1.76 11.60 2.08
N LEU A 93 -2.79 10.86 2.50
CA LEU A 93 -4.18 11.33 2.43
C LEU A 93 -4.42 12.61 3.22
N LYS A 94 -3.93 12.66 4.47
CA LYS A 94 -4.10 13.84 5.33
C LYS A 94 -3.45 15.07 4.68
N ILE A 95 -2.27 14.90 4.10
CA ILE A 95 -1.54 15.96 3.38
C ILE A 95 -2.34 16.39 2.14
N ALA A 96 -2.80 15.45 1.32
CA ALA A 96 -3.58 15.75 0.11
C ALA A 96 -4.89 16.48 0.44
N LYS A 97 -5.59 16.07 1.51
CA LYS A 97 -6.79 16.75 2.01
C LYS A 97 -6.48 18.16 2.51
N ALA A 98 -5.43 18.33 3.32
CA ALA A 98 -5.01 19.64 3.81
C ALA A 98 -4.66 20.59 2.65
N TYR A 99 -3.87 20.13 1.68
CA TYR A 99 -3.53 20.90 0.48
C TYR A 99 -4.75 21.28 -0.35
N ARG A 100 -5.70 20.35 -0.53
CA ARG A 100 -6.97 20.62 -1.22
C ARG A 100 -7.75 21.72 -0.50
N ASN A 101 -7.90 21.62 0.83
CA ASN A 101 -8.62 22.61 1.64
C ASN A 101 -7.98 23.99 1.56
N TYR A 102 -6.65 24.07 1.60
CA TYR A 102 -5.89 25.30 1.38
C TYR A 102 -6.18 25.88 -0.01
N LYS A 103 -6.05 25.07 -1.07
CA LYS A 103 -6.24 25.50 -2.47
C LYS A 103 -7.69 25.92 -2.77
N THR A 104 -8.68 25.30 -2.14
CA THR A 104 -10.10 25.64 -2.31
C THR A 104 -10.57 26.78 -1.38
N GLY A 105 -9.67 27.38 -0.60
CA GLY A 105 -10.01 28.51 0.29
C GLY A 105 -10.92 28.13 1.45
N ILE A 106 -10.97 26.85 1.84
CA ILE A 106 -11.70 26.38 3.04
C ILE A 106 -10.93 26.75 4.32
N GLU A 107 -9.74 27.34 4.20
CA GLU A 107 -9.17 28.17 5.25
C GLU A 107 -9.86 29.55 5.30
N LYS A 108 -11.11 29.56 5.78
CA LYS A 108 -11.65 30.74 6.45
C LYS A 108 -12.27 30.34 7.78
N LYS A 109 -11.53 30.76 8.82
CA LYS A 109 -11.94 31.01 10.21
C LYS A 109 -11.97 29.79 11.13
N ALA A 110 -10.84 29.56 11.80
CA ALA A 110 -10.83 29.39 13.25
C ALA A 110 -10.29 30.67 13.86
#